data_AF-A0A0R1NVL7-F1
#
_entry.id   AF-A0A0R1NVL7-F1
#
_cell.length_a   1.000
_cell.length_b   1.000
_cell.length_c   1.000
_cell.angle_alpha   90.00
_cell.angle_beta   90.00
_cell.angle_gamma   90.00
#
_symmetry.space_group_name_H-M   'P 1'
#
loop_
_entity.id
_entity.type
_entity.pdbx_description
1 polymer ?
#
loop_
_entity_poly.entity_id
_entity_poly.type
_entity_poly.pdbx_seq_one_letter_code
_entity_poly.pdbx_strand_id
1 'polypeptide(L)'
;MNIKVLVAVHKNYAMPSDPMYLPVFVGKDLHPDVNDTFQGDNTGDNISKKNAHYNELTALYWGWKNLPDVDALGLVHYRRYFSLHHDKDLSKVLSTAEAENLLKDYDVVLPKQRNYFIETNESHYLHVHEHEPLEVTREVINKKYPAYAKSFETVMKRTKAHYFNMMIMKKQPLDEYCTWLFDILGEVEKRIDYSNYTPYEQRVFGFLSELLLDTWLGCHPEYRTVDVNYVFMEKQNWLLKGGKFLKRKIMGHGEH
;
A
#
# COMPACT_ATOMS: atom_id res chain seq x y z
N MET A 1 7.09 -6.87 21.80
CA MET A 1 7.70 -6.40 20.55
C MET A 1 7.38 -4.92 20.40
N ASN A 2 8.32 -4.09 19.99
CA ASN A 2 8.05 -2.70 19.62
C ASN A 2 7.44 -2.64 18.21
N ILE A 3 6.11 -2.63 18.13
CA ILE A 3 5.37 -2.56 16.85
C ILE A 3 4.90 -1.13 16.62
N LYS A 4 5.10 -0.61 15.40
CA LYS A 4 4.48 0.64 14.94
C LYS A 4 3.72 0.44 13.65
N VAL A 5 2.47 0.86 13.61
CA VAL A 5 1.62 0.84 12.43
C VAL A 5 1.33 2.27 12.02
N LEU A 6 1.89 2.69 10.89
CA LEU A 6 1.70 4.01 10.34
C LEU A 6 0.30 4.11 9.74
N VAL A 7 -0.46 5.09 10.20
CA VAL A 7 -1.77 5.42 9.64
C VAL A 7 -1.60 6.56 8.65
N ALA A 8 -1.55 6.24 7.36
CA ALA A 8 -1.40 7.23 6.30
C ALA A 8 -2.67 8.09 6.18
N VAL A 9 -2.53 9.39 6.43
CA VAL A 9 -3.64 10.34 6.54
C VAL A 9 -3.34 11.67 5.84
N HIS A 10 -4.33 12.27 5.17
CA HIS A 10 -4.18 13.55 4.44
C HIS A 10 -5.17 14.63 4.91
N LYS A 11 -5.88 14.39 6.01
CA LYS A 11 -6.87 15.30 6.62
C LYS A 11 -7.10 14.94 8.09
N ASN A 12 -7.69 15.84 8.87
CA ASN A 12 -8.10 15.51 10.24
C ASN A 12 -9.05 14.29 10.24
N TYR A 13 -8.73 13.29 11.06
CA TYR A 13 -9.52 12.07 11.19
C TYR A 13 -9.37 11.47 12.59
N ALA A 14 -10.37 10.74 13.05
CA ALA A 14 -10.30 10.05 14.34
C ALA A 14 -9.30 8.89 14.26
N MET A 15 -8.44 8.74 15.29
CA MET A 15 -7.40 7.71 15.32
C MET A 15 -7.70 6.65 16.39
N PRO A 16 -7.23 5.40 16.22
CA PRO A 16 -7.24 4.43 17.30
C PRO A 16 -6.49 4.95 18.51
N SER A 17 -6.94 4.58 19.72
CA SER A 17 -6.27 4.95 20.97
C SER A 17 -5.08 4.05 21.31
N ASP A 18 -4.94 2.90 20.64
CA ASP A 18 -3.83 1.97 20.84
C ASP A 18 -2.50 2.62 20.38
N PRO A 19 -1.48 2.73 21.26
CA PRO A 19 -0.21 3.40 20.94
C PRO A 19 0.63 2.76 19.83
N MET A 20 0.30 1.54 19.39
CA MET A 20 0.93 0.95 18.20
C MET A 20 0.63 1.78 16.95
N TYR A 21 -0.52 2.47 16.88
CA TYR A 21 -0.89 3.29 15.74
C TYR A 21 -0.25 4.69 15.82
N LEU A 22 0.53 5.03 14.79
CA LEU A 22 1.13 6.34 14.62
C LEU A 22 0.47 7.05 13.43
N PRO A 23 -0.36 8.09 13.63
CA PRO A 23 -0.88 8.88 12.53
C PRO A 23 0.23 9.66 11.84
N VAL A 24 0.40 9.40 10.54
CA VAL A 24 1.38 10.08 9.70
C VAL A 24 0.66 10.92 8.65
N PHE A 25 0.75 12.25 8.78
CA PHE A 25 0.24 13.18 7.79
C PHE A 25 1.12 13.12 6.54
N VAL A 26 0.56 12.59 5.46
CA VAL A 26 1.28 12.33 4.22
C VAL A 26 1.24 13.54 3.29
N GLY A 27 2.33 13.78 2.57
CA GLY A 27 2.47 14.98 1.74
C GLY A 27 2.50 16.27 2.57
N LYS A 28 3.04 16.23 3.79
CA LYS A 28 3.11 17.41 4.67
C LYS A 28 3.93 18.54 4.03
N ASP A 29 4.90 18.24 3.16
CA ASP A 29 5.60 19.26 2.36
C ASP A 29 4.69 19.99 1.36
N LEU A 30 3.65 19.33 0.86
CA LEU A 30 2.67 19.92 -0.07
C LEU A 30 1.57 20.69 0.69
N HIS A 31 1.39 20.37 1.97
CA HIS A 31 0.31 20.88 2.81
C HIS A 31 0.82 21.26 4.21
N PRO A 32 1.80 22.19 4.32
CA PRO A 32 2.48 22.49 5.59
C PRO A 32 1.51 23.00 6.67
N ASP A 33 0.45 23.69 6.29
CA ASP A 33 -0.51 24.31 7.21
C ASP A 33 -1.72 23.41 7.54
N VAL A 34 -1.71 22.15 7.10
CA VAL A 34 -2.81 21.20 7.35
C VAL A 34 -2.39 20.19 8.42
N ASN A 35 -3.13 20.19 9.54
CA ASN A 35 -2.94 19.32 10.71
C ASN A 35 -1.55 19.43 11.36
N ASP A 36 -1.52 19.95 12.59
CA ASP A 36 -0.28 20.16 13.34
C ASP A 36 -0.13 19.19 14.52
N THR A 37 -1.02 18.21 14.60
CA THR A 37 -1.08 17.24 15.71
C THR A 37 -0.53 15.87 15.34
N PHE A 38 -0.54 15.52 14.05
CA PHE A 38 -0.01 14.26 13.55
C PHE A 38 1.44 14.40 13.13
N GLN A 39 2.17 13.28 13.13
CA GLN A 39 3.54 13.24 12.66
C GLN A 39 3.56 13.54 11.15
N GLY A 40 4.30 14.54 10.70
CA GLY A 40 4.50 14.79 9.27
C GLY A 40 5.47 13.76 8.65
N ASP A 41 5.20 13.35 7.41
CA ASP A 41 6.13 12.53 6.64
C ASP A 41 7.32 13.31 6.05
N ASN A 42 7.48 14.59 6.41
CA ASN A 42 8.45 15.52 5.83
C ASN A 42 9.65 15.84 6.75
N THR A 43 9.97 14.94 7.66
CA THR A 43 11.12 15.08 8.59
C THR A 43 12.15 13.99 8.32
N GLY A 44 13.42 14.25 8.65
CA GLY A 44 14.51 13.31 8.39
C GLY A 44 14.64 12.93 6.91
N ASP A 45 15.01 11.68 6.61
CA ASP A 45 15.05 11.17 5.23
C ASP A 45 13.64 10.83 4.75
N ASN A 46 13.19 11.48 3.68
CA ASN A 46 11.81 11.43 3.25
C ASN A 46 11.59 11.71 1.76
N ILE A 47 10.38 11.38 1.31
CA ILE A 47 9.87 11.65 -0.04
C ILE A 47 8.51 12.36 0.01
N SER A 48 8.25 13.19 1.03
CA SER A 48 6.95 13.83 1.26
C SER A 48 6.44 14.62 0.04
N LYS A 49 7.33 15.35 -0.65
CA LYS A 49 7.03 16.09 -1.89
C LYS A 49 6.47 15.20 -3.02
N LYS A 50 6.74 13.89 -2.96
CA LYS A 50 6.27 12.93 -3.97
C LYS A 50 4.90 12.33 -3.64
N ASN A 51 4.21 12.80 -2.60
CA ASN A 51 2.94 12.20 -2.15
C ASN A 51 1.86 12.15 -3.23
N ALA A 52 1.78 13.15 -4.11
CA ALA A 52 0.86 13.14 -5.25
C ALA A 52 1.00 11.86 -6.09
N HIS A 53 2.21 11.29 -6.15
CA HIS A 53 2.55 10.15 -6.99
C HIS A 53 2.75 8.83 -6.24
N TYR A 54 3.33 8.89 -5.04
CA TYR A 54 3.64 7.73 -4.19
C TYR A 54 2.57 7.46 -3.13
N ASN A 55 1.65 8.40 -2.90
CA ASN A 55 0.58 8.30 -1.89
C ASN A 55 1.06 7.79 -0.53
N GLU A 56 0.39 6.79 0.04
CA GLU A 56 0.73 6.19 1.34
C GLU A 56 2.16 5.65 1.43
N LEU A 57 2.83 5.37 0.31
CA LEU A 57 4.23 4.93 0.32
C LEU A 57 5.17 6.00 0.89
N THR A 58 4.77 7.28 0.86
CA THR A 58 5.53 8.35 1.53
C THR A 58 5.59 8.16 3.05
N ALA A 59 4.49 7.72 3.68
CA ALA A 59 4.51 7.33 5.09
C ALA A 59 5.38 6.09 5.31
N LEU A 60 5.25 5.06 4.46
CA LEU A 60 6.06 3.85 4.56
C LEU A 60 7.56 4.16 4.47
N TYR A 61 7.95 4.97 3.47
CA TYR A 61 9.33 5.40 3.29
C TYR A 61 9.83 6.15 4.52
N TRP A 62 9.04 7.12 5.01
CA TRP A 62 9.40 7.89 6.20
C TRP A 62 9.60 6.98 7.42
N GLY A 63 8.67 6.07 7.70
CA GLY A 63 8.83 5.15 8.84
C GLY A 63 10.01 4.19 8.67
N TRP A 64 10.22 3.68 7.46
CA TRP A 64 11.37 2.81 7.14
C TRP A 64 12.71 3.51 7.42
N LYS A 65 12.84 4.79 7.07
CA LYS A 65 14.08 5.56 7.24
C LYS A 65 14.27 6.14 8.64
N ASN A 66 13.19 6.48 9.34
CA ASN A 66 13.25 7.30 10.54
C ASN A 66 12.84 6.56 11.83
N LEU A 67 12.40 5.30 11.75
CA LEU A 67 12.06 4.46 12.91
C LEU A 67 12.95 3.20 12.97
N PRO A 68 14.26 3.34 13.24
CA PRO A 68 15.19 2.19 13.23
C PRO A 68 14.93 1.19 14.38
N ASP A 69 14.37 1.65 15.50
CA ASP A 69 14.27 0.88 16.75
C ASP A 69 12.98 0.04 16.88
N VAL A 70 12.26 -0.22 15.78
CA VAL A 70 11.04 -1.03 15.78
C VAL A 70 11.34 -2.50 15.43
N ASP A 71 10.67 -3.42 16.11
CA ASP A 71 10.71 -4.86 15.80
C ASP A 71 9.85 -5.19 14.57
N ALA A 72 8.79 -4.42 14.36
CA ALA A 72 7.89 -4.52 13.22
C ALA A 72 7.30 -3.15 12.85
N LEU A 73 7.15 -2.91 11.55
CA LEU A 73 6.51 -1.73 10.99
C LEU A 73 5.33 -2.14 10.13
N GLY A 74 4.23 -1.40 10.22
CA GLY A 74 3.08 -1.57 9.36
C GLY A 74 2.64 -0.29 8.68
N LEU A 75 1.82 -0.45 7.65
CA LEU A 75 1.14 0.62 6.94
C LEU A 75 -0.33 0.29 6.86
N VAL A 76 -1.17 1.25 7.25
CA VAL A 76 -2.61 1.22 7.04
C VAL A 76 -3.08 2.59 6.57
N HIS A 77 -4.33 2.68 6.10
CA HIS A 77 -4.90 3.97 5.74
C HIS A 77 -5.77 4.51 6.87
N TYR A 78 -5.95 5.84 6.91
CA TYR A 78 -6.81 6.51 7.90
C TYR A 78 -8.25 5.97 8.02
N ARG A 79 -8.76 5.29 6.99
CA ARG A 79 -10.12 4.72 6.93
C ARG A 79 -10.17 3.20 6.75
N ARG A 80 -9.03 2.51 6.76
CA ARG A 80 -8.95 1.03 6.64
C ARG A 80 -7.95 0.51 7.66
N TYR A 81 -8.42 -0.34 8.56
CA TYR A 81 -7.59 -0.91 9.62
C TYR A 81 -7.74 -2.42 9.63
N PHE A 82 -6.67 -3.13 9.98
CA PHE A 82 -6.76 -4.55 10.28
C PHE A 82 -7.69 -4.80 11.45
N SER A 83 -8.38 -5.93 11.45
CA SER A 83 -9.18 -6.38 12.59
C SER A 83 -9.36 -7.89 12.53
N LEU A 84 -9.42 -8.53 13.69
CA LEU A 84 -9.87 -9.92 13.82
C LEU A 84 -11.41 -10.01 13.90
N HIS A 85 -12.08 -8.87 13.94
CA HIS A 85 -13.53 -8.71 14.01
C HIS A 85 -14.06 -8.02 12.75
N HIS A 86 -15.39 -7.83 12.70
CA HIS A 86 -16.08 -7.14 11.60
C HIS A 86 -16.65 -5.77 11.99
N ASP A 87 -16.47 -5.37 13.25
CA ASP A 87 -16.98 -4.12 13.79
C ASP A 87 -16.24 -2.91 13.21
N LYS A 88 -17.00 -1.90 12.76
CA LYS A 88 -16.45 -0.62 12.26
C LYS A 88 -16.22 0.35 13.42
N ASP A 89 -15.32 -0.02 14.31
CA ASP A 89 -15.03 0.71 15.54
C ASP A 89 -13.51 0.81 15.72
N LEU A 90 -13.00 2.03 15.89
CA LEU A 90 -11.57 2.30 16.09
C LEU A 90 -11.04 1.69 17.39
N SER A 91 -11.90 1.37 18.36
CA SER A 91 -11.52 0.65 19.59
C SER A 91 -11.41 -0.87 19.41
N LYS A 92 -11.85 -1.40 18.26
CA LYS A 92 -11.88 -2.83 17.92
C LYS A 92 -11.05 -3.19 16.69
N VAL A 93 -10.22 -2.26 16.22
CA VAL A 93 -9.17 -2.57 15.24
C VAL A 93 -8.10 -3.45 15.88
N LEU A 94 -7.25 -4.07 15.08
CA LEU A 94 -6.19 -4.96 15.53
C LEU A 94 -5.36 -4.26 16.62
N SER A 95 -5.38 -4.81 17.83
CA SER A 95 -4.64 -4.29 18.97
C SER A 95 -3.18 -4.70 18.93
N THR A 96 -2.35 -4.04 19.74
CA THR A 96 -0.95 -4.45 19.96
C THR A 96 -0.85 -5.92 20.35
N ALA A 97 -1.66 -6.38 21.30
CA ALA A 97 -1.61 -7.76 21.80
C ALA A 97 -1.96 -8.80 20.71
N GLU A 98 -2.93 -8.49 19.84
CA GLU A 98 -3.30 -9.37 18.73
C GLU A 98 -2.21 -9.38 17.65
N ALA A 99 -1.64 -8.21 17.31
CA ALA A 99 -0.54 -8.10 16.37
C ALA A 99 0.70 -8.86 16.85
N GLU A 100 1.08 -8.70 18.13
CA GLU A 100 2.16 -9.48 18.75
C GLU A 100 1.88 -10.97 18.70
N ASN A 101 0.64 -11.39 18.93
CA ASN A 101 0.28 -12.80 18.88
C ASN A 101 0.41 -13.39 17.46
N LEU A 102 0.00 -12.65 16.43
CA LEU A 102 0.20 -13.04 15.04
C LEU A 102 1.70 -13.12 14.70
N LEU A 103 2.48 -12.12 15.09
CA LEU A 103 3.90 -12.03 14.75
C LEU A 103 4.80 -13.04 15.48
N LYS A 104 4.27 -13.82 16.43
CA LYS A 104 4.97 -15.00 16.97
C LYS A 104 5.16 -16.09 15.91
N ASP A 105 4.12 -16.34 15.12
CA ASP A 105 4.07 -17.46 14.16
C ASP A 105 4.28 -17.01 12.71
N TYR A 106 4.18 -15.72 12.44
CA TYR A 106 4.23 -15.13 11.12
C TYR A 106 5.20 -13.93 11.08
N ASP A 107 5.69 -13.61 9.89
CA ASP A 107 6.61 -12.50 9.65
C ASP A 107 5.91 -11.31 8.99
N VAL A 108 4.79 -11.58 8.30
CA VAL A 108 4.00 -10.59 7.58
C VAL A 108 2.50 -10.80 7.82
N VAL A 109 1.81 -9.76 8.26
CA VAL A 109 0.35 -9.69 8.36
C VAL A 109 -0.19 -8.87 7.19
N LEU A 110 -1.15 -9.42 6.46
CA LEU A 110 -1.72 -8.84 5.23
C LEU A 110 -3.25 -8.78 5.32
N PRO A 111 -3.92 -7.92 4.52
CA PRO A 111 -5.37 -7.99 4.40
C PRO A 111 -5.73 -9.25 3.62
N LYS A 112 -6.97 -9.74 3.73
CA LYS A 112 -7.46 -10.74 2.78
C LYS A 112 -7.31 -10.25 1.34
N GLN A 113 -6.78 -11.12 0.48
CA GLN A 113 -6.68 -10.87 -0.96
C GLN A 113 -8.02 -10.47 -1.58
N ARG A 114 -7.96 -9.51 -2.50
CA ARG A 114 -9.12 -9.14 -3.32
C ARG A 114 -9.16 -10.03 -4.56
N ASN A 115 -10.34 -10.58 -4.88
CA ASN A 115 -10.56 -11.39 -6.08
C ASN A 115 -11.25 -10.56 -7.19
N TYR A 116 -10.63 -10.52 -8.37
CA TYR A 116 -11.27 -10.12 -9.62
C TYR A 116 -11.76 -11.38 -10.34
N PHE A 117 -13.06 -11.63 -10.30
CA PHE A 117 -13.63 -12.88 -10.83
C PHE A 117 -13.52 -13.03 -12.36
N ILE A 118 -13.16 -11.96 -13.09
CA ILE A 118 -13.25 -11.89 -14.56
C ILE A 118 -11.95 -11.37 -15.20
N GLU A 119 -11.08 -10.72 -14.45
CA GLU A 119 -9.88 -10.05 -14.96
C GLU A 119 -8.65 -10.60 -14.21
N THR A 120 -7.53 -10.74 -14.93
CA THR A 120 -6.22 -10.88 -14.28
C THR A 120 -5.80 -9.53 -13.71
N ASN A 121 -4.82 -9.53 -12.81
CA ASN A 121 -4.27 -8.29 -12.26
C ASN A 121 -3.74 -7.37 -13.38
N GLU A 122 -3.08 -7.94 -14.39
CA GLU A 122 -2.62 -7.21 -15.57
C GLU A 122 -3.77 -6.65 -16.40
N SER A 123 -4.75 -7.48 -16.79
CA SER A 123 -5.87 -6.99 -17.59
C SER A 123 -6.68 -5.93 -16.84
N HIS A 124 -6.80 -6.08 -15.52
CA HIS A 124 -7.44 -5.07 -14.66
C HIS A 124 -6.65 -3.76 -14.68
N TYR A 125 -5.34 -3.82 -14.44
CA TYR A 125 -4.47 -2.64 -14.45
C TYR A 125 -4.56 -1.91 -15.80
N LEU A 126 -4.37 -2.60 -16.91
CA LEU A 126 -4.42 -2.01 -18.26
C LEU A 126 -5.81 -1.46 -18.62
N HIS A 127 -6.88 -1.95 -17.99
CA HIS A 127 -8.22 -1.39 -18.20
C HIS A 127 -8.39 -0.04 -17.46
N VAL A 128 -7.79 0.10 -16.27
CA VAL A 128 -8.05 1.25 -15.40
C VAL A 128 -6.92 2.28 -15.34
N HIS A 129 -5.73 1.96 -15.84
CA HIS A 129 -4.53 2.77 -15.71
C HIS A 129 -3.77 2.87 -17.03
N GLU A 130 -2.88 3.87 -17.11
CA GLU A 130 -1.92 4.00 -18.19
C GLU A 130 -1.04 2.74 -18.30
N HIS A 131 -0.83 2.28 -19.53
CA HIS A 131 -0.14 1.01 -19.77
C HIS A 131 1.38 1.11 -19.55
N GLU A 132 1.98 2.20 -20.04
CA GLU A 132 3.42 2.42 -20.06
C GLU A 132 4.10 2.18 -18.69
N PRO A 133 3.59 2.68 -17.56
CA PRO A 133 4.19 2.40 -16.25
C PRO A 133 4.34 0.93 -15.89
N LEU A 134 3.36 0.07 -16.24
CA LEU A 134 3.44 -1.36 -15.96
C LEU A 134 4.47 -2.05 -16.87
N GLU A 135 4.49 -1.66 -18.15
CA GLU A 135 5.45 -2.17 -19.13
C GLU A 135 6.89 -1.83 -18.74
N VAL A 136 7.13 -0.57 -18.36
CA VAL A 136 8.44 -0.11 -17.85
C VAL A 136 8.82 -0.82 -16.55
N THR A 137 7.85 -1.08 -15.66
CA THR A 137 8.09 -1.88 -14.45
C THR A 137 8.57 -3.29 -14.80
N ARG A 138 7.92 -3.94 -15.79
CA ARG A 138 8.33 -5.26 -16.28
C ARG A 138 9.76 -5.23 -16.83
N GLU A 139 10.12 -4.21 -17.60
CA GLU A 139 11.48 -4.03 -18.13
C GLU A 139 12.52 -3.82 -17.02
N VAL A 140 12.22 -2.99 -16.03
CA VAL A 140 13.08 -2.74 -14.86
C VAL A 140 13.35 -4.05 -14.12
N ILE A 141 12.30 -4.84 -13.85
CA ILE A 141 12.42 -6.14 -13.19
C ILE A 141 13.28 -7.09 -14.02
N ASN A 142 12.99 -7.26 -15.31
CA ASN A 142 13.75 -8.16 -16.19
C ASN A 142 15.24 -7.81 -16.26
N LYS A 143 15.57 -6.51 -16.25
CA LYS A 143 16.96 -6.03 -16.37
C LYS A 143 17.72 -6.04 -15.05
N LYS A 144 17.11 -5.53 -13.97
CA LYS A 144 17.79 -5.27 -12.70
C LYS A 144 17.55 -6.36 -11.65
N TYR A 145 16.41 -7.04 -11.73
CA TYR A 145 15.99 -8.08 -10.79
C TYR A 145 15.46 -9.33 -11.53
N PRO A 146 16.25 -9.95 -12.43
CA PRO A 146 15.77 -11.07 -13.25
C PRO A 146 15.24 -12.26 -12.43
N ALA A 147 15.72 -12.44 -11.19
CA ALA A 147 15.19 -13.43 -10.25
C ALA A 147 13.70 -13.24 -9.90
N TYR A 148 13.17 -12.01 -10.02
CA TYR A 148 11.79 -11.66 -9.71
C TYR A 148 10.86 -11.74 -10.93
N ALA A 149 11.40 -11.84 -12.15
CA ALA A 149 10.62 -11.84 -13.39
C ALA A 149 9.53 -12.91 -13.40
N LYS A 150 9.87 -14.14 -12.98
CA LYS A 150 8.89 -15.24 -12.91
C LYS A 150 7.77 -14.95 -11.91
N SER A 151 8.10 -14.36 -10.76
CA SER A 151 7.11 -14.01 -9.74
C SER A 151 6.19 -12.89 -10.25
N PHE A 152 6.76 -11.86 -10.88
CA PHE A 152 6.02 -10.75 -11.46
C PHE A 152 5.00 -11.22 -12.51
N GLU A 153 5.45 -12.01 -13.48
CA GLU A 153 4.57 -12.62 -14.49
C GLU A 153 3.49 -13.53 -13.88
N THR A 154 3.82 -14.22 -12.78
CA THR A 154 2.85 -15.03 -12.05
C THR A 154 1.77 -14.14 -11.42
N VAL A 155 2.15 -13.02 -10.80
CA VAL A 155 1.21 -12.06 -10.20
C VAL A 155 0.34 -11.40 -11.26
N MET A 156 0.91 -11.01 -12.40
CA MET A 156 0.19 -10.40 -13.52
C MET A 156 -0.96 -11.30 -14.01
N LYS A 157 -0.74 -12.62 -14.05
CA LYS A 157 -1.72 -13.62 -14.51
C LYS A 157 -2.72 -14.07 -13.45
N ARG A 158 -2.51 -13.75 -12.17
CA ARG A 158 -3.46 -14.07 -11.10
C ARG A 158 -4.69 -13.19 -11.20
N THR A 159 -5.80 -13.70 -10.70
CA THR A 159 -7.08 -12.99 -10.55
C THR A 159 -7.26 -12.45 -9.13
N LYS A 160 -6.21 -12.46 -8.31
CA LYS A 160 -6.21 -12.00 -6.93
C LYS A 160 -4.86 -11.43 -6.53
N ALA A 161 -4.89 -10.43 -5.65
CA ALA A 161 -3.69 -9.88 -5.03
C ALA A 161 -4.01 -9.17 -3.70
N HIS A 162 -2.95 -8.80 -2.96
CA HIS A 162 -3.02 -7.90 -1.81
C HIS A 162 -3.03 -6.43 -2.26
N TYR A 163 -4.22 -5.84 -2.31
CA TYR A 163 -4.40 -4.42 -2.65
C TYR A 163 -4.25 -3.52 -1.41
N PHE A 164 -4.16 -2.21 -1.63
CA PHE A 164 -4.12 -1.14 -0.61
C PHE A 164 -2.75 -0.87 0.04
N ASN A 165 -1.69 -1.57 -0.35
CA ASN A 165 -0.36 -1.42 0.28
C ASN A 165 -0.41 -1.56 1.82
N MET A 166 -1.40 -2.31 2.34
CA MET A 166 -1.57 -2.50 3.78
C MET A 166 -0.80 -3.73 4.22
N MET A 167 0.05 -3.60 5.23
CA MET A 167 0.78 -4.72 5.84
C MET A 167 1.24 -4.40 7.26
N ILE A 168 1.63 -5.41 8.02
CA ILE A 168 2.53 -5.31 9.17
C ILE A 168 3.64 -6.32 8.95
N MET A 169 4.89 -5.88 8.89
CA MET A 169 6.06 -6.71 8.62
C MET A 169 7.06 -6.61 9.77
N LYS A 170 7.69 -7.74 10.14
CA LYS A 170 8.90 -7.70 10.97
C LYS A 170 10.00 -6.89 10.29
N LYS A 171 10.94 -6.37 11.07
CA LYS A 171 11.95 -5.43 10.58
C LYS A 171 12.77 -5.95 9.39
N GLN A 172 13.23 -7.21 9.45
CA GLN A 172 14.04 -7.79 8.37
C GLN A 172 13.29 -7.86 7.03
N PRO A 173 12.12 -8.53 6.91
CA PRO A 173 11.39 -8.56 5.64
C PRO A 173 10.96 -7.16 5.18
N LEU A 174 10.64 -6.24 6.11
CA LEU A 174 10.33 -4.86 5.77
C LEU A 174 11.52 -4.15 5.10
N ASP A 175 12.73 -4.28 5.64
CA ASP A 175 13.92 -3.62 5.09
C ASP A 175 14.28 -4.15 3.70
N GLU A 176 14.22 -5.46 3.52
CA GLU A 176 14.44 -6.13 2.24
C GLU A 176 13.38 -5.70 1.21
N TYR A 177 12.10 -5.68 1.62
CA TYR A 177 11.00 -5.24 0.77
C TYR A 177 11.11 -3.77 0.38
N CYS A 178 11.33 -2.87 1.34
CA CYS A 178 11.41 -1.43 1.06
C CYS A 178 12.65 -1.11 0.20
N THR A 179 13.78 -1.76 0.45
CA THR A 179 14.98 -1.61 -0.39
C THR A 179 14.69 -1.98 -1.83
N TRP A 180 14.05 -3.14 -2.05
CA TRP A 180 13.70 -3.61 -3.40
C TRP A 180 12.62 -2.74 -4.06
N LEU A 181 11.54 -2.42 -3.32
CA LEU A 181 10.40 -1.65 -3.81
C LEU A 181 10.82 -0.25 -4.27
N PHE A 182 11.48 0.51 -3.41
CA PHE A 182 11.83 1.90 -3.72
C PHE A 182 12.93 2.00 -4.78
N ASP A 183 13.78 0.99 -4.91
CA ASP A 183 14.77 0.95 -5.99
C ASP A 183 14.12 0.65 -7.36
N ILE A 184 13.11 -0.23 -7.42
CA ILE A 184 12.31 -0.43 -8.64
C ILE A 184 11.52 0.83 -8.99
N LEU A 185 10.73 1.37 -8.05
CA LEU A 185 9.89 2.53 -8.31
C LEU A 185 10.73 3.74 -8.73
N GLY A 186 11.91 3.95 -8.11
CA GLY A 186 12.83 5.00 -8.51
C GLY A 186 13.45 4.80 -9.90
N GLU A 187 13.61 3.56 -10.37
CA GLU A 187 14.03 3.28 -11.75
C GLU A 187 12.90 3.50 -12.76
N VAL A 188 11.65 3.17 -12.39
CA VAL A 188 10.47 3.43 -13.22
C VAL A 188 10.23 4.94 -13.33
N GLU A 189 10.29 5.68 -12.22
CA GLU A 189 10.09 7.14 -12.17
C GLU A 189 11.01 7.90 -13.13
N LYS A 190 12.24 7.42 -13.35
CA LYS A 190 13.19 8.02 -14.30
C LYS A 190 12.85 7.80 -15.78
N ARG A 191 11.93 6.88 -16.09
CA ARG A 191 11.70 6.37 -17.45
C ARG A 191 10.29 6.66 -17.98
N ILE A 192 9.40 7.18 -17.14
CA ILE A 192 8.04 7.54 -17.55
C ILE A 192 7.80 9.04 -17.39
N ASP A 193 7.04 9.63 -18.30
CA ASP A 193 6.54 11.00 -18.17
C ASP A 193 5.07 11.00 -17.76
N TYR A 194 4.82 11.27 -16.49
CA TYR A 194 3.48 11.35 -15.90
C TYR A 194 3.02 12.80 -15.69
N SER A 195 3.69 13.80 -16.28
CA SER A 195 3.35 15.22 -16.12
C SER A 195 1.95 15.56 -16.66
N ASN A 196 1.54 14.87 -17.72
CA ASN A 196 0.24 15.05 -18.38
C ASN A 196 -0.84 14.08 -17.87
N TYR A 197 -0.54 13.25 -16.89
CA TYR A 197 -1.52 12.32 -16.33
C TYR A 197 -2.60 13.07 -15.56
N THR A 198 -3.82 12.52 -15.59
CA THR A 198 -4.92 13.03 -14.75
C THR A 198 -4.54 12.98 -13.27
N PRO A 199 -5.17 13.77 -12.38
CA PRO A 199 -4.88 13.71 -10.94
C PRO A 199 -5.03 12.30 -10.34
N TYR A 200 -5.88 11.45 -10.93
CA TYR A 200 -6.02 10.06 -10.51
C TYR A 200 -4.82 9.21 -10.98
N GLU A 201 -4.45 9.30 -12.26
CA GLU A 201 -3.35 8.53 -12.84
C GLU A 201 -1.97 8.99 -12.33
N GLN A 202 -1.84 10.22 -11.85
CA GLN A 202 -0.62 10.69 -11.20
C GLN A 202 -0.19 9.84 -10.01
N ARG A 203 -1.11 9.05 -9.42
CA ARG A 203 -0.90 8.10 -8.31
C ARG A 203 -0.20 6.79 -8.73
N VAL A 204 0.36 6.77 -9.94
CA VAL A 204 0.97 5.63 -10.63
C VAL A 204 1.83 4.74 -9.72
N PHE A 205 2.72 5.29 -8.89
CA PHE A 205 3.62 4.48 -8.07
C PHE A 205 2.90 3.77 -6.92
N GLY A 206 1.82 4.36 -6.40
CA GLY A 206 0.94 3.70 -5.45
C GLY A 206 0.17 2.53 -6.06
N PHE A 207 -0.19 2.61 -7.35
CA PHE A 207 -0.86 1.51 -8.07
C PHE A 207 0.13 0.38 -8.40
N LEU A 208 1.32 0.72 -8.88
CA LEU A 208 2.37 -0.26 -9.17
C LEU A 208 2.76 -1.04 -7.91
N SER A 209 2.88 -0.37 -6.75
CA SER A 209 3.32 -1.04 -5.51
C SER A 209 2.37 -2.12 -5.02
N GLU A 210 1.06 -2.00 -5.30
CA GLU A 210 0.06 -3.02 -4.92
C GLU A 210 0.36 -4.36 -5.61
N LEU A 211 0.86 -4.33 -6.84
CA LEU A 211 1.27 -5.53 -7.59
C LEU A 211 2.67 -6.02 -7.19
N LEU A 212 3.55 -5.10 -6.80
CA LEU A 212 4.93 -5.39 -6.42
C LEU A 212 5.03 -6.10 -5.06
N LEU A 213 4.10 -5.86 -4.12
CA LEU A 213 4.08 -6.57 -2.84
C LEU A 213 3.99 -8.10 -3.03
N ASP A 214 3.01 -8.57 -3.79
CA ASP A 214 2.83 -10.01 -4.07
C ASP A 214 3.97 -10.57 -4.91
N THR A 215 4.57 -9.74 -5.77
CA THR A 215 5.75 -10.12 -6.55
C THR A 215 6.93 -10.41 -5.65
N TRP A 216 7.19 -9.53 -4.67
CA TRP A 216 8.25 -9.70 -3.69
C TRP A 216 8.00 -10.92 -2.80
N LEU A 217 6.79 -11.08 -2.26
CA LEU A 217 6.43 -12.23 -1.43
C LEU A 217 6.59 -13.57 -2.18
N GLY A 218 6.26 -13.60 -3.47
CA GLY A 218 6.45 -14.79 -4.31
C GLY A 218 7.91 -15.22 -4.49
N CYS A 219 8.87 -14.34 -4.21
CA CYS A 219 10.31 -14.61 -4.24
C CYS A 219 10.90 -14.93 -2.87
N HIS A 220 10.16 -14.72 -1.77
CA HIS A 220 10.64 -14.95 -0.40
C HIS A 220 9.72 -15.90 0.39
N PRO A 221 9.61 -17.18 -0.04
CA PRO A 221 8.74 -18.17 0.62
C PRO A 221 9.18 -18.51 2.05
N GLU A 222 10.38 -18.11 2.47
CA GLU A 222 10.87 -18.23 3.84
C GLU A 222 10.08 -17.36 4.83
N TYR A 223 9.48 -16.25 4.38
CA TYR A 223 8.66 -15.39 5.24
C TYR A 223 7.23 -15.90 5.32
N ARG A 224 6.79 -16.22 6.54
CA ARG A 224 5.45 -16.74 6.78
C ARG A 224 4.44 -15.60 6.79
N THR A 225 3.39 -15.71 5.97
CA THR A 225 2.35 -14.68 5.84
C THR A 225 1.04 -15.12 6.51
N VAL A 226 0.28 -14.17 7.05
CA VAL A 226 -1.11 -14.39 7.52
C VAL A 226 -2.06 -13.31 7.01
N ASP A 227 -3.17 -13.74 6.43
CA ASP A 227 -4.24 -12.84 5.98
C ASP A 227 -5.24 -12.61 7.11
N VAL A 228 -5.53 -11.35 7.42
CA VAL A 228 -6.57 -10.94 8.38
C VAL A 228 -7.63 -10.07 7.72
N ASN A 229 -8.77 -9.91 8.37
CA ASN A 229 -9.78 -8.97 7.88
C ASN A 229 -9.27 -7.53 8.01
N TYR A 230 -9.88 -6.63 7.24
CA TYR A 230 -9.81 -5.20 7.49
C TYR A 230 -11.22 -4.60 7.53
N VAL A 231 -11.36 -3.52 8.28
CA VAL A 231 -12.62 -2.78 8.42
C VAL A 231 -12.47 -1.40 7.76
N PHE A 232 -13.49 -1.01 7.01
CA PHE A 232 -13.57 0.31 6.37
C PHE A 232 -14.51 1.22 7.16
N MET A 233 -13.97 2.30 7.73
CA MET A 233 -14.65 3.12 8.74
C MET A 233 -15.75 4.02 8.18
N GLU A 234 -15.64 4.44 6.91
CA GLU A 234 -16.67 5.29 6.30
C GLU A 234 -17.91 4.46 5.87
N LYS A 235 -19.08 5.12 5.83
CA LYS A 235 -20.30 4.49 5.30
C LYS A 235 -20.11 4.20 3.80
N GLN A 236 -20.35 2.95 3.38
CA GLN A 236 -20.32 2.57 1.96
C GLN A 236 -21.74 2.46 1.43
N ASN A 237 -22.08 3.29 0.44
CA ASN A 237 -23.32 3.11 -0.31
C ASN A 237 -23.08 2.09 -1.43
N TRP A 238 -23.44 0.84 -1.16
CA TRP A 238 -23.20 -0.30 -2.06
C TRP A 238 -23.96 -0.21 -3.38
N LEU A 239 -25.14 0.43 -3.41
CA LEU A 239 -25.91 0.65 -4.64
C LEU A 239 -25.20 1.61 -5.59
N LEU A 240 -24.72 2.75 -5.08
CA LEU A 240 -23.93 3.70 -5.86
C LEU A 240 -22.60 3.10 -6.33
N LYS A 241 -21.96 2.29 -5.46
CA LYS A 241 -20.70 1.61 -5.79
C LYS A 241 -20.89 0.55 -6.87
N GLY A 242 -21.97 -0.22 -6.82
CA GLY A 242 -22.36 -1.20 -7.84
C GLY A 242 -22.67 -0.54 -9.19
N GLY A 243 -23.44 0.55 -9.19
CA GLY A 243 -23.73 1.32 -10.40
C GLY A 243 -22.47 1.93 -11.05
N LYS A 244 -21.57 2.53 -10.25
CA LYS A 244 -20.28 3.04 -10.75
C LYS A 244 -19.37 1.93 -11.27
N PHE A 245 -19.37 0.75 -10.64
CA PHE A 245 -18.61 -0.41 -11.11
C PHE A 245 -19.09 -0.90 -12.48
N LEU A 246 -20.41 -1.06 -12.66
CA LEU A 246 -21.01 -1.45 -13.94
C LEU A 246 -20.72 -0.41 -15.04
N LYS A 247 -20.84 0.88 -14.71
CA LYS A 247 -20.53 1.97 -15.66
C LYS A 247 -19.08 1.90 -16.16
N ARG A 248 -18.10 1.73 -15.25
CA ARG A 248 -16.68 1.59 -15.61
C ARG A 248 -16.42 0.38 -16.50
N LYS A 249 -17.05 -0.76 -16.17
CA LYS A 249 -16.89 -1.99 -16.95
C LYS A 249 -17.40 -1.86 -18.40
N ILE A 250 -18.41 -1.03 -18.63
CA ILE A 250 -19.02 -0.83 -19.96
C ILE A 250 -18.30 0.26 -20.75
N MET A 251 -17.87 1.34 -20.09
CA MET A 251 -17.39 2.53 -20.79
C MET A 251 -15.88 2.52 -21.05
N GLY A 252 -15.07 1.74 -20.31
CA GLY A 252 -13.62 1.97 -20.28
C GLY A 252 -13.30 3.40 -19.80
N HIS A 253 -12.02 3.73 -19.58
CA HIS A 253 -11.50 5.06 -19.17
C HIS A 253 -12.58 6.13 -18.90
N GLY A 254 -13.17 6.07 -17.71
CA GLY A 254 -14.18 7.02 -17.28
C GLY A 254 -13.51 8.03 -16.38
N GLU A 255 -13.68 9.32 -16.68
CA GLU A 255 -13.26 10.44 -15.83
C GLU A 255 -13.52 10.11 -14.35
N HIS A 256 -12.44 10.11 -13.57
CA HIS A 256 -12.41 9.82 -12.14
C HIS A 256 -12.89 11.02 -11.32
#